data_AF-A0A925YFD9-F1
#
_entry.id   AF-A0A925YFD9-F1
#
_cell.length_a   1.000
_cell.length_b   1.000
_cell.length_c   1.000
_cell.angle_alpha   90.00
_cell.angle_beta   90.00
_cell.angle_gamma   90.00
#
_symmetry.space_group_name_H-M   'P 1'
#
loop_
_entity.id
_entity.type
_entity.pdbx_description
1 polymer ?
#
loop_
_entity_poly.entity_id
_entity_poly.type
_entity_poly.pdbx_seq_one_letter_code
_entity_poly.pdbx_strand_id
1 'polypeptide(L)'
;MKAEAGAAQEAAKNDGADFAASVKDRVFKEAEHGKETVSSGLEDFAAAIRKASEELGNRDQSMASTLVREVASGLERATGSIKGKSVQELTQSVTGFARRQPTAFLVGAALAGIALGRFARASGEGHGEATQPRGPSNQGAARSREPARSHSSWEEDGSAPFPSTSTSTS
;
A
#
# COMPACT_ATOMS: atom_id res chain seq x y z
N MET A 1 -31.97 -19.13 -17.61
CA MET A 1 -30.62 -18.95 -18.17
C MET A 1 -30.52 -18.15 -19.46
N LYS A 2 -31.18 -18.46 -20.60
CA LYS A 2 -31.07 -17.61 -21.81
C LYS A 2 -31.71 -16.21 -21.68
N ALA A 3 -32.75 -16.07 -20.85
CA ALA A 3 -33.41 -14.78 -20.59
C ALA A 3 -32.59 -13.85 -19.68
N GLU A 4 -31.83 -14.40 -18.73
CA GLU A 4 -31.00 -13.63 -17.78
C GLU A 4 -29.73 -13.09 -18.45
N ALA A 5 -29.17 -13.84 -19.41
CA ALA A 5 -28.04 -13.41 -20.22
C ALA A 5 -28.40 -12.21 -21.13
N GLY A 6 -29.63 -12.16 -21.66
CA GLY A 6 -30.12 -11.04 -22.47
C GLY A 6 -30.24 -9.75 -21.67
N ALA A 7 -30.90 -9.81 -20.51
CA ALA A 7 -31.08 -8.64 -19.64
C ALA A 7 -29.76 -8.09 -19.08
N ALA A 8 -28.83 -8.97 -18.69
CA ALA A 8 -27.50 -8.55 -18.26
C ALA A 8 -26.68 -7.90 -19.40
N GLN A 9 -26.86 -8.38 -20.63
CA GLN A 9 -26.17 -7.83 -21.81
C GLN A 9 -26.77 -6.47 -22.24
N GLU A 10 -28.07 -6.25 -22.07
CA GLU A 10 -28.73 -4.98 -22.38
C GLU A 10 -28.42 -3.90 -21.32
N ALA A 11 -28.48 -4.25 -20.04
CA ALA A 11 -28.08 -3.35 -18.95
C ALA A 11 -26.60 -2.93 -19.08
N ALA A 12 -25.70 -3.89 -19.35
CA ALA A 12 -24.29 -3.60 -19.55
C ALA A 12 -24.00 -2.70 -20.77
N LYS A 13 -24.86 -2.72 -21.80
CA LYS A 13 -24.70 -1.87 -22.98
C LYS A 13 -25.12 -0.43 -22.73
N ASN A 14 -26.25 -0.23 -22.05
CA ASN A 14 -26.79 1.11 -21.81
C ASN A 14 -25.96 1.84 -20.73
N ASP A 15 -25.71 1.19 -19.60
CA ASP A 15 -24.90 1.76 -18.51
C ASP A 15 -23.42 1.91 -18.92
N GLY A 16 -22.93 1.02 -19.78
CA GLY A 16 -21.56 1.04 -20.27
C GLY A 16 -21.24 2.23 -21.18
N ALA A 17 -22.21 2.70 -21.97
CA ALA A 17 -22.00 3.80 -22.91
C ALA A 17 -21.86 5.15 -22.19
N ASP A 18 -22.76 5.45 -21.25
CA ASP A 18 -22.72 6.69 -20.45
C ASP A 18 -21.53 6.72 -19.49
N PHE A 19 -21.19 5.58 -18.89
CA PHE A 19 -20.00 5.43 -18.07
C PHE A 19 -18.73 5.66 -18.89
N ALA A 20 -18.62 5.06 -20.09
CA ALA A 20 -17.47 5.23 -20.95
C ALA A 20 -17.29 6.70 -21.40
N ALA A 21 -18.37 7.40 -21.71
CA ALA A 21 -18.33 8.83 -22.05
C ALA A 21 -17.82 9.68 -20.88
N SER A 22 -18.30 9.39 -19.67
CA SER A 22 -17.91 10.10 -18.44
C SER A 22 -16.45 9.87 -18.06
N VAL A 23 -15.97 8.63 -18.18
CA VAL A 23 -14.56 8.27 -17.96
C VAL A 23 -13.67 8.97 -18.97
N LYS A 24 -14.07 8.99 -20.24
CA LYS A 24 -13.31 9.63 -21.31
C LYS A 24 -13.09 11.12 -21.00
N ASP A 25 -14.15 11.85 -20.69
CA ASP A 25 -14.07 13.29 -20.39
C ASP A 25 -13.18 13.59 -19.17
N ARG A 26 -13.31 12.79 -18.09
CA ARG A 26 -12.47 12.93 -16.89
C ARG A 26 -11.00 12.63 -17.17
N VAL A 27 -10.71 11.56 -17.89
CA VAL A 27 -9.33 11.20 -18.28
C VAL A 27 -8.68 12.31 -19.11
N PHE A 28 -9.40 12.90 -20.06
CA PHE A 28 -8.85 14.02 -20.85
C PHE A 28 -8.54 15.26 -20.00
N LYS A 29 -9.38 15.56 -18.99
CA LYS A 29 -9.17 16.70 -18.10
C LYS A 29 -8.03 16.47 -17.09
N GLU A 30 -7.81 15.22 -16.69
CA GLU A 30 -6.83 14.86 -15.65
C GLU A 30 -5.46 14.44 -16.23
N ALA A 31 -5.39 14.22 -17.54
CA ALA A 31 -4.16 13.85 -18.25
C ALA A 31 -3.02 14.88 -18.12
N GLU A 32 -3.33 16.17 -17.92
CA GLU A 32 -2.30 17.20 -17.73
C GLU A 32 -1.65 17.16 -16.34
N HIS A 33 -2.38 16.72 -15.31
CA HIS A 33 -1.90 16.67 -13.92
C HIS A 33 -1.19 15.35 -13.56
N GLY A 34 -1.48 14.26 -14.26
CA GLY A 34 -0.92 12.93 -13.96
C GLY A 34 0.56 12.75 -14.26
N LYS A 35 1.20 13.65 -15.02
CA LYS A 35 2.59 13.45 -15.50
C LYS A 35 3.62 13.43 -14.36
N GLU A 36 3.41 14.23 -13.31
CA GLU A 36 4.36 14.34 -12.20
C GLU A 36 4.22 13.19 -11.19
N THR A 37 3.01 12.64 -11.02
CA THR A 37 2.78 11.44 -10.20
C THR A 37 3.35 10.18 -10.84
N VAL A 38 3.38 10.12 -12.18
CA VAL A 38 3.89 8.97 -12.93
C VAL A 38 5.42 8.87 -12.89
N SER A 39 6.15 10.00 -12.85
CA SER A 39 7.61 9.98 -12.86
C SER A 39 8.21 9.39 -11.59
N SER A 40 7.67 9.75 -10.41
CA SER A 40 8.14 9.23 -9.12
C SER A 40 7.89 7.72 -8.97
N GLY A 41 6.74 7.21 -9.42
CA GLY A 41 6.43 5.78 -9.36
C GLY A 41 7.26 4.93 -10.32
N LEU A 42 7.80 5.52 -11.38
CA LEU A 42 8.61 4.81 -12.38
C LEU A 42 10.00 4.45 -11.84
N GLU A 43 10.58 5.29 -10.98
CA GLU A 43 11.90 5.07 -10.39
C GLU A 43 11.87 3.90 -9.38
N ASP A 44 10.86 3.88 -8.50
CA ASP A 44 10.63 2.76 -7.56
C ASP A 44 10.36 1.44 -8.29
N PHE A 45 9.59 1.49 -9.37
CA PHE A 45 9.32 0.33 -10.21
C PHE A 45 10.59 -0.17 -10.92
N ALA A 46 11.41 0.73 -11.47
CA ALA A 46 12.68 0.38 -12.09
C ALA A 46 13.65 -0.26 -11.08
N ALA A 47 13.73 0.27 -9.86
CA ALA A 47 14.53 -0.29 -8.78
C ALA A 47 14.06 -1.70 -8.39
N ALA A 48 12.74 -1.92 -8.27
CA ALA A 48 12.16 -3.22 -7.98
C ALA A 48 12.44 -4.26 -9.09
N ILE A 49 12.29 -3.87 -10.36
CA ILE A 49 12.61 -4.73 -11.52
C ILE A 49 14.10 -5.08 -11.53
N ARG A 50 14.98 -4.10 -11.26
CA ARG A 50 16.43 -4.31 -11.24
C ARG A 50 16.79 -5.38 -10.22
N LYS A 51 16.28 -5.25 -9.00
CA LYS A 51 16.49 -6.21 -7.91
C LYS A 51 15.94 -7.60 -8.23
N ALA A 52 14.74 -7.68 -8.82
CA ALA A 52 14.13 -8.95 -9.20
C ALA A 52 14.90 -9.65 -10.34
N SER A 53 15.45 -8.88 -11.29
CA SER A 53 16.24 -9.40 -12.41
C SER A 53 17.57 -9.99 -11.93
N GLU A 54 18.20 -9.35 -10.94
CA GLU A 54 19.42 -9.85 -10.30
C GLU A 54 19.19 -11.19 -9.59
N GLU A 55 18.04 -11.38 -8.96
CA GLU A 55 17.68 -12.69 -8.37
C GLU A 55 17.27 -13.74 -9.41
N LEU A 56 16.52 -13.36 -10.44
CA LEU A 56 16.03 -14.29 -11.47
C LEU A 56 17.16 -14.77 -12.40
N GLY A 57 18.16 -13.94 -12.65
CA GLY A 57 19.33 -14.30 -13.45
C GLY A 57 20.13 -15.48 -12.89
N ASN A 58 19.94 -15.79 -11.60
CA ASN A 58 20.63 -16.84 -10.86
C ASN A 58 19.86 -18.18 -10.84
N ARG A 59 18.68 -18.26 -11.46
CA ARG A 59 17.82 -19.47 -11.53
C ARG A 59 17.57 -19.87 -13.00
N ASP A 60 17.46 -21.18 -13.25
CA ASP A 60 17.43 -21.86 -14.55
C ASP A 60 16.87 -21.05 -15.75
N GLN A 61 17.79 -20.66 -16.65
CA GLN A 61 17.58 -19.70 -17.74
C GLN A 61 16.86 -20.25 -18.98
N SER A 62 16.88 -21.58 -19.20
CA SER A 62 16.54 -22.13 -20.53
C SER A 62 15.05 -21.96 -20.90
N MET A 63 14.13 -22.40 -20.04
CA MET A 63 12.69 -22.34 -20.33
C MET A 63 12.14 -20.91 -20.27
N ALA A 64 12.68 -20.08 -19.37
CA ALA A 64 12.31 -18.68 -19.25
C ALA A 64 12.79 -17.86 -20.45
N SER A 65 13.99 -18.13 -20.98
CA SER A 65 14.56 -17.37 -22.10
C SER A 65 13.71 -17.41 -23.36
N THR A 66 13.12 -18.56 -23.70
CA THR A 66 12.26 -18.71 -24.88
C THR A 66 10.97 -17.90 -24.72
N LEU A 67 10.34 -17.97 -23.55
CA LEU A 67 9.12 -17.22 -23.27
C LEU A 67 9.40 -15.71 -23.25
N VAL A 68 10.50 -15.29 -22.61
CA VAL A 68 10.93 -13.89 -22.57
C VAL A 68 11.21 -13.37 -23.99
N ARG A 69 11.80 -14.17 -24.86
CA ARG A 69 12.08 -13.78 -26.25
C ARG A 69 10.79 -13.58 -27.05
N GLU A 70 9.80 -14.44 -26.87
CA GLU A 70 8.49 -14.30 -27.51
C GLU A 70 7.77 -13.03 -27.05
N VAL A 71 7.79 -12.75 -25.74
CA VAL A 71 7.23 -11.52 -25.15
C VAL A 71 7.96 -10.28 -25.68
N ALA A 72 9.29 -10.30 -25.72
CA ALA A 72 10.09 -9.19 -26.23
C ALA A 72 9.75 -8.88 -27.70
N SER A 73 9.67 -9.92 -28.55
CA SER A 73 9.29 -9.77 -29.95
C SER A 73 7.84 -9.30 -30.13
N GLY A 74 6.94 -9.59 -29.18
CA GLY A 74 5.60 -9.00 -29.15
C GLY A 74 5.62 -7.51 -28.77
N LEU A 75 6.44 -7.14 -27.79
CA LEU A 75 6.59 -5.76 -27.30
C LEU A 75 7.21 -4.83 -28.36
N GLU A 76 8.20 -5.30 -29.11
CA GLU A 76 8.80 -4.55 -30.22
C GLU A 76 7.74 -4.16 -31.27
N ARG A 77 6.87 -5.11 -31.64
CA ARG A 77 5.77 -4.88 -32.59
C ARG A 77 4.72 -3.92 -32.03
N ALA A 78 4.40 -4.05 -30.74
CA ALA A 78 3.49 -3.13 -30.06
C ALA A 78 4.05 -1.70 -30.03
N THR A 79 5.33 -1.54 -29.70
CA THR A 79 6.00 -0.24 -29.58
C THR A 79 6.13 0.45 -30.94
N GLY A 80 6.52 -0.29 -31.98
CA GLY A 80 6.51 0.21 -33.37
C GLY A 80 5.11 0.59 -33.86
N SER A 81 4.06 -0.02 -33.30
CA SER A 81 2.67 0.31 -33.60
C SER A 81 2.14 1.53 -32.84
N ILE A 82 2.82 2.02 -31.81
CA ILE A 82 2.40 3.18 -31.01
C ILE A 82 3.07 4.45 -31.52
N LYS A 83 4.34 4.37 -31.94
CA LYS A 83 5.13 5.52 -32.38
C LYS A 83 4.52 6.17 -33.62
N GLY A 84 4.07 7.43 -33.48
CA GLY A 84 3.54 8.23 -34.58
C GLY A 84 2.06 8.03 -34.91
N LYS A 85 1.31 7.28 -34.09
CA LYS A 85 -0.13 7.09 -34.27
C LYS A 85 -0.96 8.05 -33.44
N SER A 86 -2.06 8.53 -34.01
CA SER A 86 -3.08 9.29 -33.29
C SER A 86 -3.85 8.40 -32.30
N VAL A 87 -4.48 9.02 -31.30
CA VAL A 87 -5.33 8.32 -30.31
C VAL A 87 -6.41 7.49 -30.99
N GLN A 88 -6.98 7.98 -32.09
CA GLN A 88 -7.99 7.28 -32.87
C GLN A 88 -7.45 5.98 -33.49
N GLU A 89 -6.23 6.00 -34.02
CA GLU A 89 -5.58 4.82 -34.59
C GLU A 89 -5.17 3.80 -33.52
N LEU A 90 -4.79 4.27 -32.33
CA LEU A 90 -4.53 3.42 -31.17
C LEU A 90 -5.81 2.70 -30.72
N THR A 91 -6.93 3.43 -30.58
CA THR A 91 -8.24 2.82 -30.25
C THR A 91 -8.64 1.79 -31.31
N GLN A 92 -8.51 2.13 -32.59
CA GLN A 92 -8.82 1.19 -33.69
C GLN A 92 -7.96 -0.07 -33.63
N SER A 93 -6.68 0.07 -33.29
CA SER A 93 -5.74 -1.06 -33.14
C SER A 93 -6.14 -1.98 -31.98
N VAL A 94 -6.52 -1.40 -30.84
CA VAL A 94 -6.99 -2.14 -29.66
C VAL A 94 -8.28 -2.89 -29.98
N THR A 95 -9.25 -2.24 -30.63
CA THR A 95 -10.49 -2.89 -31.07
C THR A 95 -10.20 -4.03 -32.06
N GLY A 96 -9.26 -3.83 -32.98
CA GLY A 96 -8.82 -4.87 -33.90
C GLY A 96 -8.20 -6.08 -33.19
N PHE A 97 -7.36 -5.84 -32.18
CA PHE A 97 -6.76 -6.89 -31.36
C PHE A 97 -7.82 -7.67 -30.57
N ALA A 98 -8.75 -6.96 -29.92
CA ALA A 98 -9.83 -7.58 -29.15
C ALA A 98 -10.68 -8.54 -29.99
N ARG A 99 -10.94 -8.20 -31.26
CA ARG A 99 -11.69 -9.06 -32.19
C ARG A 99 -10.89 -10.25 -32.70
N ARG A 100 -9.56 -10.13 -32.82
CA ARG A 100 -8.66 -11.19 -33.30
C ARG A 100 -8.31 -12.21 -32.22
N GLN A 101 -8.15 -11.75 -30.99
CA GLN A 101 -7.74 -12.58 -29.85
C GLN A 101 -8.61 -12.28 -28.62
N PRO A 102 -9.88 -12.72 -28.61
CA PRO A 102 -10.81 -12.44 -27.52
C PRO A 102 -10.31 -12.98 -26.17
N THR A 103 -9.68 -14.16 -26.15
CA THR A 103 -9.12 -14.75 -24.92
C THR A 103 -7.99 -13.91 -24.34
N ALA A 104 -7.03 -13.50 -25.18
CA ALA A 104 -5.90 -12.67 -24.73
C ALA A 104 -6.38 -11.30 -24.24
N PHE A 105 -7.38 -10.72 -24.91
CA PHE A 105 -7.99 -9.47 -24.49
C PHE A 105 -8.69 -9.58 -23.13
N LEU A 106 -9.49 -10.63 -22.90
CA LEU A 106 -10.17 -10.83 -21.61
C LEU A 106 -9.18 -11.06 -20.46
N VAL A 107 -8.16 -11.90 -20.68
CA VAL A 107 -7.10 -12.13 -19.69
C VAL A 107 -6.32 -10.84 -19.41
N GLY A 108 -5.93 -10.12 -20.46
CA GLY A 108 -5.24 -8.84 -20.33
C GLY A 108 -6.07 -7.78 -19.61
N ALA A 109 -7.36 -7.67 -19.93
CA ALA A 109 -8.28 -6.74 -19.29
C ALA A 109 -8.51 -7.06 -17.81
N ALA A 110 -8.64 -8.35 -17.46
CA ALA A 110 -8.76 -8.78 -16.07
C ALA A 110 -7.50 -8.43 -15.26
N LEU A 111 -6.32 -8.75 -15.80
CA LEU A 111 -5.04 -8.40 -15.17
C LEU A 111 -4.88 -6.88 -15.02
N ALA A 112 -5.21 -6.11 -16.06
CA ALA A 112 -5.19 -4.65 -16.03
C ALA A 112 -6.15 -4.09 -14.98
N GLY A 113 -7.37 -4.63 -14.87
CA GLY A 113 -8.34 -4.23 -13.85
C GLY A 113 -7.85 -4.52 -12.44
N ILE A 114 -7.23 -5.68 -12.19
CA ILE A 114 -6.62 -6.02 -10.90
C ILE A 114 -5.47 -5.07 -10.58
N ALA A 115 -4.60 -4.80 -11.56
CA ALA A 115 -3.48 -3.89 -11.40
C ALA A 115 -3.96 -2.47 -11.07
N LEU A 116 -4.96 -1.96 -11.80
CA LEU A 116 -5.59 -0.66 -11.54
C LEU A 116 -6.26 -0.62 -10.16
N GLY A 117 -6.98 -1.68 -9.77
CA GLY A 117 -7.59 -1.78 -8.44
C GLY A 117 -6.57 -1.83 -7.30
N ARG A 118 -5.44 -2.52 -7.52
CA ARG A 118 -4.31 -2.56 -6.59
C ARG A 118 -3.63 -1.19 -6.50
N PHE A 119 -3.43 -0.51 -7.63
CA PHE A 119 -2.86 0.83 -7.67
C PHE A 119 -3.77 1.85 -6.98
N ALA A 120 -5.06 1.87 -7.30
CA ALA A 120 -6.02 2.76 -6.64
C ALA A 120 -6.02 2.58 -5.11
N ARG A 121 -5.94 1.34 -4.63
CA ARG A 121 -5.78 1.05 -3.20
C ARG A 121 -4.46 1.56 -2.65
N ALA A 122 -3.35 1.28 -3.33
CA ALA A 122 -2.01 1.71 -2.90
C ALA A 122 -1.84 3.24 -2.91
N SER A 123 -2.44 3.93 -3.88
CA SER A 123 -2.41 5.40 -3.98
C SER A 123 -3.22 6.08 -2.87
N GLY A 124 -4.28 5.44 -2.37
CA GLY A 124 -5.07 5.93 -1.24
C GLY A 124 -4.40 5.74 0.13
N GLU A 125 -3.40 4.86 0.22
CA GLU A 125 -2.65 4.58 1.45
C GLU A 125 -1.43 5.52 1.63
N GLY A 126 -1.23 6.49 0.71
CA GLY A 126 -0.07 7.40 0.67
C GLY A 126 -0.26 8.81 1.27
N HIS A 127 -1.41 9.13 1.89
CA HIS A 127 -1.62 10.40 2.62
C HIS A 127 -2.44 10.15 3.90
N GLY A 128 -2.04 9.14 4.67
CA GLY A 128 -2.34 9.05 6.09
C GLY A 128 -1.17 9.62 6.85
N GLU A 129 -1.24 10.90 7.18
CA GLU A 129 -0.40 11.54 8.19
C GLU A 129 -0.07 10.59 9.34
N ALA A 130 1.18 10.69 9.79
CA ALA A 130 1.66 10.19 11.05
C ALA A 130 0.77 10.64 12.22
N THR A 131 -0.34 9.95 12.47
CA THR A 131 -0.85 9.83 13.83
C THR A 131 0.03 8.80 14.49
N GLN A 132 1.19 9.27 14.94
CA GLN A 132 1.83 8.68 16.10
C GLN A 132 0.73 8.53 17.15
N PRO A 133 0.46 7.33 17.71
CA PRO A 133 -0.06 7.31 19.05
C PRO A 133 1.06 7.90 19.89
N ARG A 134 0.99 9.22 20.13
CA ARG A 134 1.66 9.87 21.25
C ARG A 134 1.07 9.22 22.49
N GLY A 135 1.59 8.05 22.84
CA GLY A 135 1.46 7.54 24.18
C GLY A 135 1.96 8.65 25.10
N PRO A 136 1.20 9.03 26.14
CA PRO A 136 1.65 10.07 27.04
C PRO A 136 3.01 9.64 27.59
N SER A 137 4.03 10.44 27.27
CA SER A 137 5.30 10.43 27.95
C SER A 137 5.01 10.61 29.44
N ASN A 138 5.03 9.51 30.21
CA ASN A 138 5.07 9.55 31.66
C ASN A 138 6.46 10.02 32.08
N GLN A 139 6.74 11.29 31.79
CA GLN A 139 7.87 12.04 32.28
C GLN A 139 7.29 13.27 32.97
N GLY A 140 7.45 13.30 34.29
CA GLY A 140 7.34 14.54 35.05
C GLY A 140 6.10 14.66 35.92
N ALA A 141 6.25 14.17 37.14
CA ALA A 141 6.13 15.00 38.34
C ALA A 141 4.77 15.57 38.78
N ALA A 142 4.62 15.55 40.10
CA ALA A 142 3.82 16.45 40.91
C ALA A 142 2.29 16.22 40.93
N ARG A 143 1.88 15.26 41.76
CA ARG A 143 0.77 15.53 42.69
C ARG A 143 1.29 15.41 44.11
N SER A 144 1.56 16.57 44.66
CA SER A 144 2.01 16.80 46.02
C SER A 144 0.93 16.47 47.05
N ARG A 145 1.42 16.11 48.26
CA ARG A 145 0.78 16.17 49.59
C ARG A 145 0.04 14.90 50.04
N GLU A 146 0.69 14.11 50.90
CA GLU A 146 0.54 14.28 52.36
C GLU A 146 1.71 13.63 53.13
N PRO A 147 2.28 14.27 54.18
CA PRO A 147 3.40 13.74 54.96
C PRO A 147 2.93 13.09 56.26
N ALA A 148 2.96 11.75 56.34
CA ALA A 148 2.91 11.07 57.64
C ALA A 148 4.34 10.95 58.17
N ARG A 149 4.65 11.85 59.10
CA ARG A 149 5.95 12.00 59.76
C ARG A 149 6.36 10.73 60.53
N SER A 150 7.66 10.50 60.49
CA SER A 150 8.43 9.60 61.35
C SER A 150 8.13 9.81 62.84
N HIS A 151 8.04 8.72 63.59
CA HIS A 151 8.35 8.71 65.01
C HIS A 151 9.47 7.69 65.25
N SER A 152 10.69 8.17 65.07
CA SER A 152 11.88 7.65 65.73
C SER A 152 11.78 7.88 67.23
N SER A 153 12.19 6.88 67.99
CA SER A 153 12.84 6.95 69.30
C SER A 153 12.96 8.32 69.97
N TRP A 154 12.25 8.45 71.07
CA TRP A 154 12.54 9.30 72.23
C TRP A 154 12.37 8.32 73.40
N GLU A 155 13.45 7.77 73.96
CA GLU A 155 14.21 8.37 75.07
C GLU A 155 13.24 8.92 76.13
N GLU A 156 12.73 7.99 76.93
CA GLU A 156 12.19 8.26 78.26
C GLU A 156 13.35 8.67 79.17
N ASP A 157 13.52 9.97 79.35
CA ASP A 157 14.19 10.56 80.50
C ASP A 157 13.14 11.09 81.47
N GLY A 158 13.24 10.68 82.73
CA GLY A 158 12.70 11.44 83.84
C GLY A 158 11.34 11.04 84.43
N SER A 159 11.23 9.80 84.94
CA SER A 159 10.48 9.55 86.20
C SER A 159 10.94 8.23 86.83
N ALA A 160 11.86 8.33 87.81
CA ALA A 160 12.18 7.24 88.74
C ALA A 160 10.90 6.76 89.42
N PRO A 161 10.78 5.47 89.82
CA PRO A 161 11.35 5.11 91.12
C PRO A 161 11.94 3.66 91.22
N PHE A 162 12.61 3.46 92.36
CA PHE A 162 13.06 2.23 93.07
C PHE A 162 14.27 1.38 92.63
N PRO A 163 15.06 0.90 93.63
CA PRO A 163 16.27 0.12 93.43
C PRO A 163 16.00 -1.38 93.45
N SER A 164 16.77 -2.14 92.69
CA SER A 164 17.06 -3.55 93.01
C SER A 164 18.47 -3.91 92.59
N THR A 165 19.26 -4.14 93.61
CA THR A 165 20.58 -4.74 93.67
C THR A 165 20.65 -6.12 93.00
N SER A 166 21.78 -6.43 92.36
CA SER A 166 22.61 -7.65 92.51
C SER A 166 23.28 -8.02 91.17
N THR A 167 24.62 -8.00 91.06
CA THR A 167 25.54 -9.17 91.21
C THR A 167 25.33 -10.17 90.06
N SER A 168 26.28 -10.59 89.23
CA SER A 168 27.61 -11.15 89.47
C SER A 168 28.23 -11.44 88.09
N THR A 169 29.50 -11.12 87.83
CA THR A 169 30.62 -12.08 87.65
C THR A 169 30.28 -13.34 86.84
N SER A 170 30.92 -13.48 85.67
CA SER A 170 32.09 -14.35 85.46
C SER A 170 32.74 -14.09 84.11
#